data_AF-A0A645GHA3-F1
#
_entry.id   AF-A0A645GHA3-F1
#
_cell.length_a   1.000
_cell.length_b   1.000
_cell.length_c   1.000
_cell.angle_alpha   90.00
_cell.angle_beta   90.00
_cell.angle_gamma   90.00
#
_symmetry.space_group_name_H-M   'P 1'
#
loop_
_entity.id
_entity.type
_entity.pdbx_description
1 polymer ?
#
loop_
_entity_poly.entity_id
_entity_poly.type
_entity_poly.pdbx_seq_one_letter_code
_entity_poly.pdbx_strand_id
1 'polypeptide(L)'
;MGDLLPHIFSTWDKENLLPKIHFSSPKEGKLDRKHADYIDVNDFASFLDLAKEKVNRDFDIMIEAKMKDQSLFKLMSDLRKINYKCNFIDNSTIEI
;
A
#
# COMPACT_ATOMS: atom_id res chain seq x y z
N MET A 1 12.90 -9.23 -3.33
CA MET A 1 12.11 -8.20 -2.62
C MET A 1 11.62 -8.64 -1.23
N GLY A 2 11.28 -9.92 -1.01
CA GLY A 2 10.74 -10.38 0.28
C GLY A 2 11.68 -10.20 1.49
N ASP A 3 13.00 -10.30 1.31
CA ASP A 3 13.96 -10.25 2.44
C ASP A 3 14.34 -8.84 2.88
N LEU A 4 14.05 -7.81 2.07
CA LEU A 4 14.45 -6.43 2.37
C LEU A 4 13.43 -5.71 3.27
N LEU A 5 12.15 -6.07 3.17
CA LEU A 5 11.06 -5.48 3.94
C LEU A 5 11.33 -5.50 5.46
N PRO A 6 11.67 -6.64 6.08
CA PRO A 6 11.97 -6.67 7.52
C PRO A 6 13.14 -5.76 7.91
N HIS A 7 14.17 -5.67 7.06
CA HIS A 7 15.35 -4.83 7.30
C HIS A 7 15.04 -3.34 7.15
N ILE A 8 14.15 -2.96 6.23
CA ILE A 8 13.70 -1.57 6.11
C ILE A 8 12.87 -1.19 7.33
N PHE A 9 11.97 -2.05 7.80
CA PHE A 9 11.14 -1.74 8.96
C PHE A 9 11.96 -1.67 10.26
N SER A 10 13.01 -2.48 10.40
CA SER A 10 13.85 -2.44 11.61
C SER A 10 14.66 -1.15 11.75
N THR A 11 14.88 -0.37 10.67
CA THR A 11 15.48 0.97 10.80
C THR A 11 14.60 1.96 11.55
N TRP A 12 13.30 1.66 11.70
CA TRP A 12 12.31 2.46 12.42
C TRP A 12 12.00 1.90 13.81
N ASP A 13 12.73 0.91 14.32
CA ASP A 13 12.47 0.31 15.65
C ASP A 13 12.72 1.28 16.82
N LYS A 14 13.54 2.31 16.60
CA LYS A 14 13.87 3.33 17.61
C LYS A 14 13.16 4.65 17.38
N GLU A 15 12.34 4.73 16.35
CA GLU A 15 11.60 5.93 16.01
C GLU A 15 10.22 5.91 16.68
N ASN A 16 9.75 7.08 17.11
CA ASN A 16 8.42 7.22 17.71
C ASN A 16 7.28 7.20 16.67
N LEU A 17 7.63 7.24 15.38
CA LEU A 17 6.68 7.27 14.27
C LEU A 17 6.57 5.90 13.60
N LEU A 18 5.40 5.63 13.04
CA LEU A 18 5.21 4.44 12.22
C LEU A 18 6.05 4.54 10.93
N PRO A 19 6.59 3.42 10.42
CA PRO A 19 7.23 3.37 9.13
C PRO A 19 6.31 3.94 8.04
N LYS A 20 6.89 4.70 7.10
CA LYS A 20 6.15 5.26 5.97
C LYS A 20 6.66 4.69 4.65
N ILE A 21 5.73 4.25 3.82
CA ILE A 21 6.01 3.68 2.50
C ILE A 21 5.31 4.51 1.43
N HIS A 22 6.00 4.74 0.32
CA HIS A 22 5.41 5.37 -0.86
C HIS A 22 5.03 4.26 -1.84
N PHE A 23 3.75 4.20 -2.22
CA PHE A 23 3.22 3.19 -3.13
C PHE A 23 2.67 3.85 -4.40
N SER A 24 3.05 3.31 -5.56
CA SER A 24 2.57 3.77 -6.86
C SER A 24 2.41 2.59 -7.82
N SER A 25 1.51 2.74 -8.80
CA SER A 25 1.32 1.76 -9.87
C SER A 25 1.85 2.31 -11.21
N PRO A 26 2.50 1.46 -12.03
CA PRO A 26 2.98 1.86 -13.35
C PRO A 26 1.82 2.08 -14.33
N LYS A 27 1.91 3.06 -15.23
CA LYS A 27 0.80 3.44 -16.11
C LYS A 27 0.53 2.47 -17.28
N GLU A 28 1.56 1.97 -17.97
CA GLU A 28 1.37 1.12 -19.17
C GLU A 28 2.22 -0.16 -19.21
N GLY A 29 3.19 -0.33 -18.32
CA GLY A 29 3.99 -1.56 -18.26
C GLY A 29 5.03 -1.56 -17.14
N LYS A 30 5.64 -2.73 -16.86
CA LYS A 30 6.62 -2.94 -15.76
C LYS A 30 7.82 -1.97 -15.73
N LEU A 31 8.10 -1.28 -16.85
CA LEU A 31 9.21 -0.33 -17.00
C LEU A 31 8.77 1.13 -17.11
N ASP A 32 7.46 1.41 -17.08
CA ASP A 32 6.97 2.78 -17.17
C ASP A 32 7.09 3.49 -15.81
N ARG A 33 7.91 4.55 -15.79
CA ARG A 33 8.13 5.39 -14.61
C ARG A 33 7.02 6.42 -14.39
N LYS A 34 6.03 6.50 -15.30
CA LYS A 34 4.89 7.42 -15.15
C LYS A 34 3.90 6.82 -14.16
N HIS A 35 3.53 7.62 -13.16
CA HIS A 35 2.43 7.29 -12.26
C HIS A 35 1.15 7.04 -13.06
N ALA A 36 0.51 5.90 -12.78
CA ALA A 36 -0.84 5.63 -13.24
C ALA A 36 -1.83 6.67 -12.71
N ASP A 37 -2.96 6.80 -13.41
CA ASP A 37 -4.00 7.73 -12.99
C ASP A 37 -4.67 7.25 -11.68
N TYR A 38 -4.65 5.94 -11.41
CA TYR A 38 -5.10 5.28 -10.19
C TYR A 38 -4.15 4.15 -9.75
N ILE A 39 -4.25 3.71 -8.50
CA ILE A 39 -3.54 2.54 -7.99
C ILE A 39 -4.22 1.26 -8.48
N ASP A 40 -3.42 0.29 -8.94
CA ASP A 40 -3.90 -1.06 -9.20
C ASP A 40 -4.16 -1.79 -7.88
N VAL A 41 -5.43 -2.14 -7.66
CA VAL A 41 -5.89 -2.77 -6.43
C VAL A 41 -5.28 -4.16 -6.19
N ASN A 42 -4.98 -4.91 -7.26
CA ASN A 42 -4.43 -6.26 -7.14
C ASN A 42 -2.95 -6.21 -6.73
N ASP A 43 -2.20 -5.27 -7.32
CA ASP A 43 -0.81 -5.02 -6.92
C ASP A 43 -0.75 -4.54 -5.47
N PHE A 44 -1.67 -3.65 -5.09
CA PHE A 44 -1.77 -3.15 -3.72
C PHE A 44 -2.12 -4.27 -2.72
N ALA A 45 -3.12 -5.10 -3.01
CA ALA A 45 -3.48 -6.25 -2.19
C ALA A 45 -2.31 -7.24 -2.05
N SER A 46 -1.61 -7.54 -3.14
CA SER A 46 -0.43 -8.41 -3.12
C SER A 46 0.69 -7.84 -2.23
N PHE A 47 0.87 -6.52 -2.23
CA PHE A 47 1.81 -5.85 -1.35
C PHE A 47 1.39 -5.92 0.12
N LEU A 48 0.10 -5.72 0.44
CA LEU A 48 -0.43 -5.87 1.80
C LEU A 48 -0.20 -7.28 2.34
N ASP A 49 -0.49 -8.31 1.54
CA ASP A 49 -0.29 -9.71 1.92
C ASP A 49 1.19 -9.99 2.20
N LEU A 50 2.10 -9.47 1.37
CA LEU A 50 3.54 -9.60 1.58
C LEU A 50 4.00 -8.87 2.85
N ALA A 51 3.50 -7.67 3.11
CA ALA A 51 3.83 -6.90 4.31
C ALA A 51 3.34 -7.60 5.58
N LYS A 52 2.13 -8.17 5.53
CA LYS A 52 1.57 -8.98 6.62
C LYS A 52 2.40 -10.24 6.87
N GLU A 53 2.80 -10.96 5.82
CA GLU A 53 3.59 -12.19 5.94
C GLU A 53 5.00 -11.92 6.49
N LYS A 54 5.66 -10.85 6.02
CA LYS A 54 7.09 -10.61 6.32
C LYS A 54 7.35 -9.74 7.53
N VAL A 55 6.45 -8.80 7.84
CA VAL A 55 6.70 -7.78 8.85
C VAL A 55 5.67 -7.82 9.97
N ASN A 56 4.38 -7.92 9.63
CA ASN A 56 3.28 -7.93 10.58
C ASN A 56 3.36 -6.79 11.64
N ARG A 57 3.54 -5.56 11.17
CA ARG A 57 3.62 -4.33 11.99
C ARG A 57 2.77 -3.24 11.33
N ASP A 58 2.30 -2.28 12.11
CA ASP A 58 1.58 -1.11 11.62
C ASP A 58 2.50 -0.17 10.84
N PHE A 59 1.99 0.40 9.74
CA PHE A 59 2.70 1.37 8.91
C PHE A 59 1.74 2.25 8.12
N ASP A 60 2.25 3.41 7.69
CA ASP A 60 1.53 4.33 6.85
C ASP A 60 1.92 4.17 5.38
N ILE A 61 0.93 4.25 4.48
CA ILE A 61 1.16 4.27 3.04
C ILE A 61 0.79 5.63 2.46
N MET A 62 1.76 6.29 1.85
CA MET A 62 1.54 7.43 0.98
C MET A 62 1.26 6.94 -0.45
N ILE A 63 0.06 7.21 -0.95
CA ILE A 63 -0.33 6.85 -2.32
C ILE A 63 0.17 7.93 -3.28
N GLU A 64 1.03 7.55 -4.22
CA GLU A 64 1.54 8.44 -5.27
C GLU A 64 0.85 8.12 -6.61
N ALA A 65 -0.25 8.85 -6.87
CA ALA A 65 -1.04 8.75 -8.09
C ALA A 65 -1.47 10.14 -8.58
N LYS A 66 -1.72 10.29 -9.89
CA LYS A 66 -2.05 11.59 -10.49
C LYS A 66 -3.36 12.19 -9.97
N MET A 67 -4.33 11.33 -9.64
CA MET A 67 -5.66 11.75 -9.20
C MET A 67 -5.75 12.02 -7.68
N LYS A 68 -4.62 12.03 -6.96
CA LYS A 68 -4.49 12.42 -5.54
C LYS A 68 -5.56 11.73 -4.67
N ASP A 69 -6.39 12.50 -3.95
CA ASP A 69 -7.40 11.98 -3.02
C ASP A 69 -8.43 11.06 -3.70
N GLN A 70 -8.73 11.28 -4.99
CA GLN A 70 -9.64 10.39 -5.73
C GLN A 70 -9.04 8.98 -5.89
N SER A 71 -7.72 8.87 -5.93
CA SER A 71 -7.04 7.57 -5.98
C SER A 71 -7.24 6.78 -4.70
N LEU A 72 -7.26 7.44 -3.53
CA LEU A 72 -7.56 6.79 -2.25
C LEU A 72 -8.99 6.26 -2.21
N PHE A 73 -9.98 7.10 -2.52
CA PHE A 73 -11.39 6.68 -2.49
C PHE A 73 -11.66 5.54 -3.47
N LYS A 74 -11.05 5.59 -4.67
CA LYS A 74 -11.14 4.52 -5.65
C LYS A 74 -10.46 3.23 -5.15
N LEU A 75 -9.27 3.32 -4.57
CA LEU A 75 -8.57 2.16 -4.02
C LEU A 75 -9.40 1.46 -2.93
N MET A 76 -9.94 2.22 -1.98
CA MET A 76 -10.79 1.68 -0.92
C MET A 76 -12.08 1.06 -1.47
N SER A 77 -12.69 1.69 -2.49
CA SER A 77 -13.84 1.10 -3.17
C SER A 77 -13.47 -0.18 -3.92
N ASP A 78 -12.31 -0.25 -4.54
CA ASP A 78 -11.89 -1.38 -5.34
C ASP A 78 -11.47 -2.55 -4.43
N LEU A 79 -10.84 -2.29 -3.27
CA LEU A 79 -10.58 -3.31 -2.23
C LEU A 79 -11.88 -3.98 -1.76
N ARG A 80 -12.94 -3.19 -1.56
CA ARG A 80 -14.28 -3.72 -1.25
C ARG A 80 -14.85 -4.56 -2.39
N LYS A 81 -14.68 -4.15 -3.65
CA LYS A 81 -15.20 -4.89 -4.82
C LYS A 81 -14.51 -6.24 -5.02
N ILE A 82 -13.20 -6.31 -4.77
CA ILE A 82 -12.46 -7.59 -4.84
C ILE A 82 -12.66 -8.44 -3.59
N ASN A 83 -13.46 -7.97 -2.62
CA ASN A 83 -13.74 -8.64 -1.36
C ASN A 83 -12.46 -9.03 -0.61
N TYR A 84 -11.48 -8.11 -0.60
CA TYR A 84 -10.22 -8.29 0.09
C TYR A 84 -10.46 -8.51 1.58
N LYS A 85 -9.72 -9.45 2.19
CA LYS A 85 -9.90 -9.84 3.59
C LYS A 85 -9.24 -8.83 4.53
N CYS A 86 -9.93 -7.73 4.77
CA CYS A 86 -9.52 -6.73 5.75
C CYS A 86 -10.74 -6.17 6.50
N ASN A 87 -10.50 -5.60 7.66
CA ASN A 87 -11.47 -4.81 8.40
C ASN A 87 -11.28 -3.33 8.01
N PHE A 88 -12.32 -2.70 7.50
CA PHE A 88 -12.30 -1.28 7.14
C PHE A 88 -12.67 -0.44 8.36
N ILE A 89 -11.66 0.20 8.97
CA ILE A 89 -11.86 1.07 10.13
C ILE A 89 -12.48 2.41 9.68
N ASP A 90 -11.93 2.99 8.60
CA ASP A 90 -12.47 4.20 7.97
C ASP A 90 -12.15 4.27 6.47
N ASN A 91 -12.20 5.47 5.88
CA ASN A 91 -11.94 5.69 4.45
C ASN A 91 -10.45 5.78 4.07
N SER A 92 -9.55 5.62 5.02
CA SER A 92 -8.08 5.68 4.88
C SER A 92 -7.35 4.61 5.68
N THR A 93 -8.01 3.93 6.62
CA THR A 93 -7.43 2.98 7.55
C THR A 93 -8.09 1.62 7.42
N ILE A 94 -7.25 0.59 7.26
CA ILE A 94 -7.65 -0.82 7.21
C ILE A 94 -6.80 -1.64 8.18
N GLU A 95 -7.37 -2.72 8.67
CA GLU A 95 -6.70 -3.72 9.51
C GLU A 95 -6.70 -5.07 8.77
N ILE A 96 -5.51 -5.67 8.65
CA ILE A 96 -5.22 -6.91 7.91
C ILE A 96 -4.50 -7.93 8.79
#